data_AF-A0A368GX49-F1
#
_entry.id   AF-A0A368GX49-F1
#
_cell.length_a   1.000
_cell.length_b   1.000
_cell.length_c   1.000
_cell.angle_alpha   90.00
_cell.angle_beta   90.00
_cell.angle_gamma   90.00
#
_symmetry.space_group_name_H-M   'P 1'
#
loop_
_entity.id
_entity.type
_entity.pdbx_description
1 polymer ?
#
loop_
_entity_poly.entity_id
_entity_poly.type
_entity_poly.pdbx_seq_one_letter_code
_entity_poly.pdbx_strand_id
1 'polypeptide(L)'
;MVDQKVGSSLLQQLDKQEIAYLKTIDDVQKLIQSKERRKRPRRLHDDSSTPFYDFHRYGSYGQMVSWMRALARKDPQHVQFISIGTSHEGRSIDGVEIGSRDRTKRIFWIDGGIHAREWAAPHTALYFIHQVKPSEQHLHPSYPIGVKTS
;
A
#
# COMPACT_ATOMS: atom_id res chain seq x y z
N MET A 1 15.12 14.97 -10.72
CA MET A 1 14.30 15.12 -11.94
C MET A 1 14.53 16.52 -12.46
N VAL A 2 14.85 16.68 -13.75
CA VAL A 2 15.22 17.97 -14.33
C VAL A 2 14.27 18.24 -15.51
N ASP A 3 13.78 19.46 -15.60
CA ASP A 3 12.92 19.88 -16.71
C ASP A 3 13.66 19.78 -18.05
N GLN A 4 12.99 19.32 -19.10
CA GLN A 4 13.61 19.13 -20.42
C GLN A 4 14.19 20.43 -21.00
N LYS A 5 13.61 21.60 -20.67
CA LYS A 5 14.07 22.89 -21.16
C LYS A 5 15.41 23.32 -20.56
N VAL A 6 15.72 22.82 -19.35
CA VAL A 6 16.91 23.21 -18.59
C VAL A 6 17.97 22.10 -18.59
N GLY A 7 17.59 20.88 -18.96
CA GLY A 7 18.46 19.70 -18.91
C GLY A 7 19.81 19.87 -19.59
N SER A 8 19.84 20.41 -20.82
CA SER A 8 21.09 20.61 -21.57
C SER A 8 22.04 21.60 -20.90
N SER A 9 21.52 22.73 -20.41
CA SER A 9 22.29 23.74 -19.68
C SER A 9 22.87 23.19 -18.39
N LEU A 10 22.10 22.38 -17.65
CA LEU A 10 22.56 21.75 -16.42
C LEU A 10 23.69 20.74 -16.69
N LEU A 11 23.55 19.87 -17.69
CA LEU A 11 24.60 18.90 -18.02
C LEU A 11 25.91 19.60 -18.42
N GLN A 12 25.81 20.66 -19.22
CA GLN A 12 26.96 21.47 -19.61
C GLN A 12 27.65 22.15 -18.41
N GLN A 13 26.88 22.58 -17.40
CA GLN A 13 27.46 23.11 -16.16
C GLN A 13 28.15 22.04 -15.33
N LEU A 14 27.57 20.83 -15.23
CA LEU A 14 28.16 19.71 -14.51
C LEU A 14 29.48 19.28 -15.16
N ASP A 15 29.51 19.19 -16.50
CA ASP A 15 30.73 18.89 -17.25
C ASP A 15 31.81 19.97 -17.03
N LYS A 16 31.41 21.25 -17.07
CA LYS A 16 32.33 22.37 -16.84
C LYS A 16 32.92 22.40 -15.42
N GLN A 17 32.19 21.89 -14.44
CA GLN A 17 32.62 21.81 -13.04
C GLN A 17 33.27 20.45 -12.70
N GLU A 18 33.48 19.58 -13.70
CA GLU A 18 34.03 18.22 -13.53
C GLU A 18 33.24 17.38 -12.50
N ILE A 19 31.93 17.61 -12.40
CA ILE A 19 31.03 16.87 -11.52
C ILE A 19 30.55 15.64 -12.28
N ALA A 20 31.03 14.46 -11.88
CA ALA A 20 30.56 13.20 -12.45
C ALA A 20 29.05 13.01 -12.20
N TYR A 21 28.31 12.64 -13.25
CA TYR A 21 26.89 12.33 -13.15
C TYR A 21 26.52 11.10 -13.99
N LEU A 22 25.40 10.48 -13.64
CA LEU A 22 24.78 9.40 -14.41
C LEU A 22 23.33 9.78 -14.73
N LYS A 23 23.00 9.78 -16.03
CA LYS A 23 21.62 9.96 -16.48
C LYS A 23 20.87 8.63 -16.31
N THR A 24 20.08 8.51 -15.25
CA THR A 24 19.39 7.26 -14.89
C THR A 24 18.11 7.01 -15.69
N ILE A 25 17.41 8.07 -16.11
CA ILE A 25 16.17 7.98 -16.90
C ILE A 25 16.23 9.02 -18.01
N ASP A 26 16.16 8.55 -19.27
CA ASP A 26 16.25 9.43 -20.43
C ASP A 26 15.03 10.32 -20.62
N ASP A 27 13.85 9.74 -20.41
CA ASP A 27 12.57 10.40 -20.64
C ASP A 27 11.52 9.84 -19.67
N VAL A 28 11.23 10.64 -18.64
CA VAL A 28 10.23 10.29 -17.62
C VAL A 28 8.83 10.23 -18.24
N GLN A 29 8.53 11.03 -19.28
CA GLN A 29 7.23 11.05 -19.92
C GLN A 29 6.97 9.75 -20.68
N LYS A 30 7.96 9.25 -21.43
CA LYS A 30 7.87 7.92 -22.06
C LYS A 30 7.66 6.82 -21.03
N LEU A 31 8.35 6.89 -19.89
CA LEU A 31 8.19 5.93 -18.80
C LEU A 31 6.76 5.94 -18.25
N ILE A 32 6.19 7.12 -17.94
CA ILE A 32 4.81 7.27 -17.45
C ILE A 32 3.81 6.69 -18.47
N GLN A 33 3.90 7.10 -19.74
CA GLN A 33 3.00 6.64 -20.79
C GLN A 33 3.04 5.10 -20.96
N SER A 34 4.24 4.50 -20.89
CA SER A 34 4.38 3.04 -20.97
C SER A 34 3.67 2.32 -19.82
N LYS A 35 3.71 2.91 -18.61
CA LYS A 35 3.05 2.37 -17.40
C LYS A 35 1.55 2.57 -17.44
N GLU A 36 1.06 3.71 -17.92
CA GLU A 36 -0.38 4.00 -18.04
C GLU A 36 -1.07 3.18 -19.13
N ARG A 37 -0.41 2.95 -20.27
CA ARG A 37 -0.99 2.10 -21.35
C ARG A 37 -1.21 0.65 -20.89
N ARG A 38 -0.40 0.15 -19.96
CA ARG A 38 -0.60 -1.15 -19.29
C ARG A 38 -1.75 -1.15 -18.28
N LYS A 39 -2.21 0.03 -17.84
CA LYS A 39 -3.21 0.23 -16.77
C LYS A 39 -4.66 0.42 -17.25
N ARG A 40 -5.03 0.18 -18.52
CA ARG A 40 -6.45 0.25 -18.92
C ARG A 40 -7.27 -0.74 -18.07
N PRO A 41 -8.12 -0.28 -17.13
CA PRO A 41 -8.84 -1.17 -16.27
C PRO A 41 -9.97 -1.80 -17.09
N ARG A 42 -10.12 -3.12 -16.99
CA ARG A 42 -11.47 -3.70 -17.16
C ARG A 42 -12.31 -3.06 -16.04
N ARG A 43 -13.43 -2.45 -16.38
CA ARG A 43 -14.47 -2.08 -15.40
C ARG A 43 -14.93 -3.41 -14.79
N LEU A 44 -14.27 -3.85 -13.73
CA LEU A 44 -14.70 -5.02 -12.99
C LEU A 44 -15.97 -4.58 -12.27
N HIS A 45 -17.05 -5.27 -12.63
CA HIS A 45 -18.32 -5.18 -11.97
C HIS A 45 -18.07 -5.38 -10.47
N ASP A 46 -18.50 -4.41 -9.67
CA ASP A 46 -18.47 -4.44 -8.20
C ASP A 46 -19.54 -5.43 -7.76
N ASP A 47 -19.22 -6.71 -7.86
CA ASP A 47 -20.05 -7.78 -7.32
C ASP A 47 -19.17 -8.80 -6.59
N SER A 48 -19.78 -9.40 -5.58
CA SER A 48 -19.32 -10.45 -4.68
C SER A 48 -18.69 -9.98 -3.36
N SER A 49 -19.38 -10.43 -2.32
CA SER A 49 -19.15 -10.46 -0.88
C SER A 49 -17.76 -10.84 -0.36
N THR A 50 -16.73 -10.92 -1.22
CA THR A 50 -15.39 -11.37 -0.85
C THR A 50 -14.38 -10.23 -1.04
N PRO A 51 -13.60 -9.84 0.00
CA PRO A 51 -12.61 -8.77 -0.12
C PRO A 51 -11.44 -9.23 -1.02
N PHE A 52 -11.57 -9.04 -2.33
CA PHE A 52 -10.52 -9.28 -3.30
C PHE A 52 -9.75 -7.99 -3.59
N TYR A 53 -8.43 -8.03 -3.42
CA TYR A 53 -7.52 -6.97 -3.79
C TYR A 53 -6.32 -7.59 -4.51
N ASP A 54 -6.02 -7.10 -5.72
CA ASP A 54 -4.91 -7.59 -6.53
C ASP A 54 -3.59 -6.96 -6.05
N PHE A 55 -2.83 -7.69 -5.23
CA PHE A 55 -1.53 -7.25 -4.73
C PHE A 55 -0.42 -7.22 -5.80
N HIS A 56 -0.65 -7.72 -7.01
CA HIS A 56 0.31 -7.60 -8.12
C HIS A 56 0.23 -6.24 -8.84
N ARG A 57 -0.72 -5.38 -8.46
CA ARG A 57 -0.93 -4.06 -9.07
C ARG A 57 -1.14 -3.00 -8.01
N TYR A 58 -0.70 -1.77 -8.30
CA TYR A 58 -1.03 -0.61 -7.47
C TYR A 58 -2.51 -0.25 -7.66
N GLY A 59 -3.30 -0.42 -6.60
CA GLY A 59 -4.71 -0.04 -6.55
C GLY A 59 -4.91 1.47 -6.45
N SER A 60 -6.07 1.94 -6.89
CA SER A 60 -6.51 3.32 -6.62
C SER A 60 -6.92 3.48 -5.15
N TYR A 61 -6.94 4.71 -4.66
CA TYR A 61 -7.42 5.01 -3.30
C TYR A 61 -8.80 4.41 -3.01
N GLY A 62 -9.74 4.53 -3.95
CA GLY A 62 -11.08 3.95 -3.81
C GLY A 62 -11.07 2.41 -3.68
N GLN A 63 -10.19 1.73 -4.41
CA GLN A 63 -10.04 0.27 -4.31
C GLN A 63 -9.46 -0.13 -2.94
N MET A 64 -8.46 0.60 -2.46
CA MET A 64 -7.84 0.37 -1.15
C MET A 64 -8.87 0.52 -0.02
N VAL A 65 -9.65 1.61 -0.04
CA VAL A 65 -10.70 1.87 0.96
C VAL A 65 -11.82 0.84 0.89
N SER A 66 -12.29 0.50 -0.32
CA SER A 66 -13.34 -0.51 -0.49
C SER A 66 -12.91 -1.86 0.07
N TRP A 67 -11.66 -2.27 -0.19
CA TRP A 67 -11.10 -3.50 0.35
C TRP A 67 -11.01 -3.49 1.88
N MET A 68 -10.53 -2.40 2.50
CA MET A 68 -10.48 -2.28 3.96
C MET A 68 -11.88 -2.36 4.60
N ARG A 69 -12.89 -1.73 3.99
CA ARG A 69 -14.29 -1.82 4.45
C ARG A 69 -14.85 -3.23 4.30
N ALA A 70 -14.57 -3.88 3.18
CA ALA A 70 -14.99 -5.26 2.94
C ALA A 70 -14.33 -6.24 3.94
N LEU A 71 -13.07 -6.01 4.30
CA LEU A 71 -12.36 -6.78 5.32
C LEU A 71 -13.01 -6.62 6.71
N ALA A 72 -13.31 -5.39 7.13
CA ALA A 72 -13.98 -5.13 8.40
C ALA A 72 -15.40 -5.71 8.47
N ARG A 73 -16.13 -5.73 7.34
CA ARG A 73 -17.44 -6.40 7.26
C ARG A 73 -17.34 -7.92 7.38
N LYS A 74 -16.26 -8.52 6.88
CA LYS A 74 -16.05 -9.96 6.89
C LYS A 74 -15.67 -10.48 8.29
N ASP A 75 -14.86 -9.75 9.03
CA ASP A 75 -14.44 -10.11 10.38
C ASP A 75 -14.57 -8.92 11.36
N PRO A 76 -15.80 -8.56 11.75
CA PRO A 76 -16.05 -7.42 12.64
C PRO A 76 -15.61 -7.66 14.09
N GLN A 77 -15.24 -8.91 14.44
CA GLN A 77 -14.75 -9.24 15.77
C GLN A 77 -13.30 -8.81 15.97
N HIS A 78 -12.49 -8.93 14.91
CA HIS A 78 -11.05 -8.64 14.97
C HIS A 78 -10.63 -7.44 14.13
N VAL A 79 -11.41 -7.04 13.11
CA VAL A 79 -11.07 -5.94 12.21
C VAL A 79 -12.11 -4.84 12.29
N GLN A 80 -11.66 -3.62 12.60
CA GLN A 80 -12.50 -2.43 12.64
C GLN A 80 -12.01 -1.41 11.63
N PHE A 81 -12.93 -0.87 10.83
CA PHE A 81 -12.64 0.26 9.94
C PHE A 81 -12.73 1.55 10.75
N ILE A 82 -11.66 2.35 10.73
CA ILE A 82 -11.55 3.58 11.53
C ILE A 82 -11.24 4.78 10.64
N SER A 83 -11.74 5.95 11.04
CA SER A 83 -11.35 7.25 10.49
C SER A 83 -10.59 8.00 11.56
N ILE A 84 -9.33 8.35 11.28
CA ILE A 84 -8.42 8.96 12.26
C ILE A 84 -8.37 10.50 12.13
N GLY A 85 -9.02 11.04 11.09
CA GLY A 85 -9.13 12.47 10.88
C GLY A 85 -9.63 12.82 9.49
N THR A 86 -9.50 14.09 9.13
CA THR A 86 -9.91 14.64 7.85
C THR A 86 -8.74 15.41 7.24
N SER A 87 -8.45 15.14 5.98
CA SER A 87 -7.43 15.86 5.20
C SER A 87 -7.85 17.31 4.92
N HIS A 88 -6.90 18.12 4.46
CA HIS A 88 -7.15 19.53 4.13
C HIS A 88 -8.27 19.73 3.09
N GLU A 89 -8.40 18.82 2.13
CA GLU A 89 -9.45 18.85 1.10
C GLU A 89 -10.75 18.14 1.54
N GLY A 90 -10.92 17.83 2.83
CA GLY A 90 -12.16 17.27 3.36
C GLY A 90 -12.32 15.75 3.19
N ARG A 91 -11.30 15.02 2.72
CA ARG A 91 -11.35 13.55 2.63
C ARG A 91 -11.01 12.90 3.96
N SER A 92 -11.72 11.84 4.34
CA SER A 92 -11.40 11.06 5.53
C SER A 92 -10.02 10.39 5.41
N ILE A 93 -9.30 10.35 6.52
CA ILE A 93 -8.06 9.58 6.66
C ILE A 93 -8.45 8.25 7.29
N ASP A 94 -8.58 7.24 6.43
CA ASP A 94 -9.10 5.92 6.80
C ASP A 94 -7.97 4.93 7.14
N GLY A 95 -8.27 3.98 8.01
CA GLY A 95 -7.40 2.87 8.35
C GLY A 95 -8.17 1.66 8.90
N VAL A 96 -7.43 0.63 9.34
CA VAL A 96 -8.00 -0.52 10.03
C VAL A 96 -7.30 -0.77 11.34
N GLU A 97 -8.07 -1.06 12.38
CA GLU A 97 -7.58 -1.62 13.63
C GLU A 97 -7.77 -3.13 13.60
N ILE A 98 -6.70 -3.89 13.89
CA ILE A 98 -6.71 -5.35 13.86
C ILE A 98 -6.27 -5.87 15.22
N GLY A 99 -7.13 -6.63 15.88
CA GLY A 99 -6.84 -7.25 17.18
C GLY A 99 -8.06 -7.46 18.05
N SER A 100 -7.83 -7.95 19.27
CA SER A 100 -8.88 -8.07 20.28
C SER A 100 -9.24 -6.72 20.87
N ARG A 101 -10.50 -6.53 21.30
CA ARG A 101 -11.00 -5.32 21.97
C ARG A 101 -10.38 -5.04 23.36
N ASP A 102 -9.40 -5.81 23.77
CA ASP A 102 -8.64 -5.61 25.01
C ASP A 102 -7.66 -4.45 24.85
N ARG A 103 -8.00 -3.33 25.51
CA ARG A 103 -7.25 -2.07 25.46
C ARG A 103 -5.98 -2.08 26.32
N THR A 104 -5.70 -3.17 27.04
CA THR A 104 -4.48 -3.31 27.86
C THR A 104 -3.28 -3.81 27.05
N LYS A 105 -3.53 -4.30 25.83
CA LYS A 105 -2.49 -4.82 24.94
C LYS A 105 -1.67 -3.70 24.32
N ARG A 106 -0.42 -4.01 24.01
CA ARG A 106 0.48 -3.11 23.26
C ARG A 106 -0.07 -2.88 21.86
N ILE A 107 -0.03 -1.62 21.43
CA ILE A 107 -0.50 -1.19 20.11
C ILE A 107 0.72 -0.91 19.23
N PHE A 108 0.66 -1.38 17.99
CA PHE A 108 1.60 -1.02 16.93
C PHE A 108 0.89 -0.14 15.91
N TRP A 109 1.50 0.99 15.58
CA TRP A 109 0.99 1.89 14.55
C TRP A 109 1.82 1.75 13.28
N ILE A 110 1.15 1.53 12.15
CA ILE A 110 1.77 1.42 10.83
C ILE A 110 1.01 2.36 9.91
N ASP A 111 1.72 3.33 9.32
CA ASP A 111 1.20 4.16 8.25
C ASP A 111 1.99 3.97 6.96
N GLY A 112 1.40 4.39 5.84
CA GLY A 112 2.03 4.37 4.53
C GLY A 112 1.34 5.35 3.61
N GLY A 113 2.12 6.17 2.90
CA GLY A 113 1.58 7.15 1.95
C GLY A 113 1.52 8.60 2.44
N ILE A 114 2.30 8.97 3.47
CA ILE A 114 2.52 10.39 3.85
C ILE A 114 3.01 11.20 2.64
N HIS A 115 3.85 10.61 1.79
CA HIS A 115 4.22 11.17 0.50
C HIS A 115 3.41 10.54 -0.64
N ALA A 116 2.63 11.36 -1.34
CA ALA A 116 1.74 10.91 -2.41
C ALA A 116 2.43 10.22 -3.61
N ARG A 117 3.76 10.39 -3.77
CA ARG A 117 4.55 9.78 -4.85
C ARG A 117 5.13 8.41 -4.48
N GLU A 118 5.03 8.00 -3.22
CA GLU A 118 5.61 6.77 -2.71
C GLU A 118 4.60 5.63 -2.70
N TRP A 119 4.05 5.28 -3.86
CA TRP A 119 2.94 4.30 -3.98
C TRP A 119 3.26 2.90 -3.46
N ALA A 120 4.54 2.55 -3.30
CA ALA A 120 4.97 1.30 -2.69
C ALA A 120 4.63 1.23 -1.18
N ALA A 121 4.66 2.37 -0.46
CA ALA A 121 4.38 2.41 0.97
C ALA A 121 2.93 2.02 1.33
N PRO A 122 1.88 2.67 0.79
CA PRO A 122 0.50 2.28 1.09
C PRO A 122 0.19 0.86 0.60
N HIS A 123 0.78 0.42 -0.52
CA HIS A 123 0.61 -0.95 -1.00
C HIS A 123 1.20 -1.98 -0.04
N THR A 124 2.37 -1.68 0.55
CA THR A 124 3.01 -2.53 1.55
C THR A 124 2.21 -2.57 2.85
N ALA A 125 1.66 -1.43 3.31
CA ALA A 125 0.78 -1.38 4.47
C ALA A 125 -0.47 -2.26 4.29
N LEU A 126 -1.10 -2.23 3.10
CA LEU A 126 -2.21 -3.14 2.78
C LEU A 126 -1.79 -4.61 2.75
N TYR A 127 -0.58 -4.90 2.28
CA TYR A 127 -0.05 -6.27 2.30
C TYR A 127 0.16 -6.74 3.75
N PHE A 128 0.66 -5.89 4.64
CA PHE A 128 0.75 -6.20 6.07
C PHE A 128 -0.62 -6.56 6.65
N ILE A 129 -1.64 -5.74 6.39
CA ILE A 129 -3.04 -6.03 6.78
C ILE A 129 -3.46 -7.41 6.26
N HIS A 130 -3.15 -7.74 5.00
CA HIS A 130 -3.47 -9.03 4.42
C HIS A 130 -2.76 -10.20 5.10
N GLN A 131 -1.54 -10.01 5.61
CA GLN A 131 -0.78 -11.06 6.31
C GLN A 131 -1.23 -11.26 7.75
N VAL A 132 -1.57 -10.17 8.45
CA VAL A 132 -1.90 -10.22 9.89
C VAL A 132 -3.38 -10.43 10.17
N LYS A 133 -4.25 -10.29 9.17
CA LYS A 133 -5.67 -10.60 9.35
C LYS A 133 -5.82 -12.05 9.84
N PRO A 134 -6.72 -12.33 10.80
CA PRO A 134 -6.99 -13.70 11.22
C PRO A 134 -7.41 -14.53 9.99
N SER A 135 -6.69 -15.61 9.72
CA SER A 135 -7.11 -16.61 8.75
C SER A 135 -8.06 -17.60 9.44
N GLU A 136 -9.08 -18.10 8.73
CA GLU A 136 -9.90 -19.24 9.19
C GLU A 136 -9.05 -20.46 9.61
N GLN A 137 -7.78 -20.51 9.19
CA GLN A 137 -6.81 -21.56 9.51
C GLN A 137 -6.20 -21.47 10.92
N HIS A 138 -6.46 -20.42 11.70
CA HIS A 138 -6.00 -20.33 13.10
C HIS A 138 -6.97 -20.95 14.13
N LEU A 139 -8.07 -21.59 13.69
CA LEU A 139 -8.98 -22.35 14.55
C LEU A 139 -8.60 -23.85 14.63
N HIS A 140 -7.33 -24.19 14.82
CA HIS A 140 -6.94 -25.56 15.18
C HIS A 140 -6.28 -25.60 16.56
N PRO A 141 -6.73 -26.50 17.47
CA PRO A 141 -6.18 -26.62 18.81
C PRO A 141 -4.72 -27.06 18.74
N SER A 142 -3.94 -26.47 19.65
CA SER A 142 -2.53 -26.73 19.96
C SER A 142 -2.03 -28.10 19.52
N TYR A 143 -1.07 -28.15 18.59
CA TYR A 143 -0.29 -29.36 18.37
C TYR A 143 0.76 -29.48 19.49
N PRO A 144 0.85 -30.63 20.20
CA PRO A 144 1.80 -30.78 21.29
C PRO A 144 3.22 -30.86 20.72
N ILE A 145 4.13 -30.08 21.32
CA ILE A 145 5.57 -30.16 21.05
C ILE A 145 6.05 -31.52 21.60
N GLY A 146 6.23 -32.48 20.71
CA GLY A 146 6.87 -33.75 21.03
C GLY A 146 8.35 -33.53 21.28
N VAL A 147 8.73 -33.40 22.56
CA VAL A 147 10.12 -33.54 22.99
C VAL A 147 10.48 -35.01 22.85
N LYS A 148 11.26 -35.36 21.83
CA LYS A 148 12.00 -36.62 21.81
C LYS A 148 13.23 -36.46 22.70
N THR A 149 13.19 -37.03 23.89
CA THR A 149 14.40 -37.37 24.63
C THR A 149 15.01 -38.63 23.99
N SER A 150 16.30 -38.57 23.66
CA SER A 150 17.11 -39.78 23.43
C SER A 150 17.58 -40.36 24.75
#